data_AF-A0A085KB74-F1
#
_entry.id   AF-A0A085KB74-F1
#
_cell.length_a   1.000
_cell.length_b   1.000
_cell.length_c   1.000
_cell.angle_alpha   90.00
_cell.angle_beta   90.00
_cell.angle_gamma   90.00
#
_symmetry.space_group_name_H-M   'P 1'
#
loop_
_entity.id
_entity.type
_entity.pdbx_description
1 polymer ?
#
loop_
_entity_poly.entity_id
_entity_poly.type
_entity_poly.pdbx_seq_one_letter_code
_entity_poly.pdbx_strand_id
1 'polypeptide(L)'
;MAGTRLSNGIYREAVATIVRRIQKAHGLSDSQLAERIGCSAGTVKNARNEASNLDAVTLANIEQVFGPGAIDPYLALADVRAVPLAAPVSVERLHPTLAIVEALHRIIEKQMPDSEGGTRITSHELLTILSELREARGVFDALIMIADPAIDSGEISFRDKGRKRLAVVHSQGGTITRADIMHSEDED
;
A
#
# COMPACT_ATOMS: atom_id res chain seq x y z
N MET A 1 22.48 0.51 -10.60
CA MET A 1 22.29 1.05 -9.24
C MET A 1 23.18 0.25 -8.30
N ALA A 2 24.24 0.84 -7.75
CA ALA A 2 25.03 0.18 -6.72
C ALA A 2 24.17 0.12 -5.46
N GLY A 3 23.71 -1.08 -5.07
CA GLY A 3 22.82 -1.26 -3.93
C GLY A 3 23.50 -0.82 -2.64
N THR A 4 23.09 0.30 -2.08
CA THR A 4 23.47 0.70 -0.72
C THR A 4 22.98 -0.38 0.22
N ARG A 5 23.89 -0.98 0.99
CA ARG A 5 23.52 -2.03 1.96
C ARG A 5 22.58 -1.43 3.00
N LEU A 6 21.48 -2.13 3.29
CA LEU A 6 20.57 -1.76 4.36
C LEU A 6 21.32 -1.75 5.71
N SER A 7 21.07 -0.72 6.50
CA SER A 7 21.57 -0.62 7.87
C SER A 7 20.48 -1.03 8.86
N ASN A 8 20.89 -1.49 10.05
CA ASN A 8 19.95 -1.75 11.13
C ASN A 8 19.16 -0.50 11.54
N GLY A 9 19.73 0.70 11.38
CA GLY A 9 19.03 1.95 11.68
C GLY A 9 17.82 2.17 10.78
N ILE A 10 18.02 2.07 9.46
CA ILE A 10 16.95 2.21 8.47
C ILE A 10 15.86 1.16 8.68
N TYR A 11 16.25 -0.08 8.97
CA TYR A 11 15.30 -1.14 9.30
C TYR A 11 14.46 -0.80 10.53
N ARG A 12 15.09 -0.32 11.61
CA ARG A 12 14.40 0.01 12.86
C ARG A 12 13.46 1.20 12.71
N GLU A 13 13.84 2.22 11.94
CA GLU A 13 12.98 3.35 11.62
C GLU A 13 11.71 2.91 10.87
N ALA A 14 11.87 2.02 9.88
CA ALA A 14 10.73 1.45 9.15
C ALA A 14 9.78 0.67 10.09
N VAL A 15 10.33 -0.17 10.96
CA VAL A 15 9.57 -0.91 11.98
C VAL A 15 8.89 0.02 12.98
N ALA A 16 9.57 1.04 13.46
CA ALA A 16 8.99 2.02 14.37
C ALA A 16 7.83 2.77 13.71
N THR A 17 7.95 3.09 12.42
CA THR A 17 6.89 3.68 11.61
C THR A 17 5.67 2.77 11.51
N ILE A 18 5.86 1.46 11.30
CA ILE A 18 4.78 0.46 11.30
C ILE A 18 4.02 0.48 12.63
N VAL A 19 4.76 0.35 13.75
CA VAL A 19 4.17 0.32 15.10
C VAL A 19 3.38 1.60 15.39
N ARG A 20 3.97 2.78 15.14
CA ARG A 20 3.33 4.08 15.37
C ARG A 20 2.06 4.24 14.53
N ARG A 21 2.08 3.83 13.26
CA ARG A 21 0.91 3.91 12.36
C ARG A 21 -0.23 3.03 12.85
N ILE A 22 0.05 1.77 13.20
CA ILE A 22 -0.96 0.82 13.67
C ILE A 22 -1.55 1.29 15.01
N GLN A 23 -0.72 1.68 15.97
CA GLN A 23 -1.21 2.18 17.26
C GLN A 23 -2.10 3.41 17.10
N LYS A 24 -1.71 4.35 16.23
CA LYS A 24 -2.51 5.55 15.94
C LYS A 24 -3.83 5.19 15.24
N ALA A 25 -3.80 4.33 14.23
CA ALA A 25 -4.98 3.98 13.43
C ALA A 25 -6.02 3.19 14.24
N HIS A 26 -5.58 2.38 15.22
CA HIS A 26 -6.46 1.48 15.98
C HIS A 26 -6.61 1.86 17.46
N GLY A 27 -5.97 2.94 17.92
CA GLY A 27 -6.02 3.39 19.32
C GLY A 27 -5.41 2.39 20.32
N LEU A 28 -4.36 1.67 19.93
CA LEU A 28 -3.80 0.56 20.71
C LEU A 28 -2.62 1.00 21.60
N SER A 29 -2.59 0.49 22.82
CA SER A 29 -1.41 0.52 23.69
C SER A 29 -0.32 -0.47 23.24
N ASP A 30 0.86 -0.41 23.85
CA ASP A 30 1.94 -1.39 23.60
C ASP A 30 1.51 -2.81 23.95
N SER A 31 0.75 -2.98 25.05
CA SER A 31 0.28 -4.30 25.49
C SER A 31 -0.80 -4.86 24.56
N GLN A 32 -1.75 -4.03 24.14
CA GLN A 32 -2.83 -4.45 23.23
C GLN A 32 -2.30 -4.82 21.84
N LEU A 33 -1.34 -4.05 21.32
CA LEU A 33 -0.69 -4.40 20.05
C LEU A 33 0.10 -5.71 20.19
N ALA A 34 0.87 -5.85 21.27
CA ALA A 34 1.68 -7.04 21.52
C ALA A 34 0.84 -8.32 21.58
N GLU A 35 -0.31 -8.27 22.27
CA GLU A 35 -1.27 -9.38 22.34
C GLU A 35 -1.76 -9.80 20.95
N ARG A 36 -2.11 -8.84 20.09
CA ARG A 36 -2.63 -9.13 18.75
C ARG A 36 -1.60 -9.77 17.81
N ILE A 37 -0.34 -9.38 17.92
CA ILE A 37 0.73 -9.85 17.00
C ILE A 37 1.60 -10.96 17.60
N GLY A 38 1.26 -11.43 18.81
CA GLY A 38 1.89 -12.58 19.45
C GLY A 38 3.29 -12.31 20.01
N CYS A 39 3.53 -11.12 20.60
CA CYS A 39 4.82 -10.79 21.23
C CYS A 39 4.66 -10.11 22.60
N SER A 40 5.75 -9.66 23.21
CA SER A 40 5.70 -8.95 24.49
C SER A 40 5.50 -7.44 24.32
N ALA A 41 4.87 -6.78 25.29
CA ALA A 41 4.75 -5.31 25.31
C ALA A 41 6.13 -4.61 25.27
N GLY A 42 7.15 -5.22 25.90
CA GLY A 42 8.53 -4.74 25.84
C GLY A 42 9.11 -4.79 24.43
N THR A 43 8.79 -5.84 23.66
CA THR A 43 9.20 -5.97 22.26
C THR A 43 8.60 -4.85 21.41
N VAL A 44 7.30 -4.57 21.56
CA VAL A 44 6.63 -3.45 20.87
C VAL A 44 7.23 -2.10 21.27
N LYS A 45 7.45 -1.87 22.57
CA LYS A 45 8.06 -0.64 23.08
C LYS A 45 9.47 -0.43 22.51
N ASN A 46 10.29 -1.48 22.49
CA ASN A 46 11.66 -1.41 21.97
C ASN A 46 11.68 -1.16 20.47
N ALA A 47 10.79 -1.82 19.71
CA ALA A 47 10.64 -1.59 18.28
C ALA A 47 10.20 -0.15 17.97
N ARG A 48 9.19 0.38 18.69
CA ARG A 48 8.71 1.76 18.55
C ARG A 48 9.79 2.81 18.83
N ASN A 49 10.68 2.52 19.76
CA ASN A 49 11.77 3.40 20.17
C ASN A 49 13.10 3.07 19.50
N GLU A 50 13.10 2.21 18.48
CA GLU A 50 14.29 1.86 17.68
C GLU A 50 15.42 1.22 18.52
N ALA A 51 15.08 0.67 19.69
CA ALA A 51 15.99 0.00 20.60
C ALA A 51 16.28 -1.46 20.19
N SER A 52 15.35 -2.10 19.49
CA SER A 52 15.53 -3.46 18.93
C SER A 52 14.75 -3.65 17.63
N ASN A 53 15.00 -4.79 16.98
CA ASN A 53 14.29 -5.23 15.79
C ASN A 53 13.01 -5.99 16.18
N LEU A 54 12.07 -6.12 15.23
CA LEU A 54 11.07 -7.19 15.26
C LEU A 54 11.60 -8.39 14.48
N ASP A 55 11.21 -9.60 14.85
CA ASP A 55 11.52 -10.77 14.02
C ASP A 55 10.56 -10.87 12.83
N ALA A 56 10.92 -11.72 11.86
CA ALA A 56 10.14 -11.92 10.64
C ALA A 56 8.74 -12.49 10.93
N VAL A 57 8.58 -13.29 11.99
CA VAL A 57 7.29 -13.88 12.38
C VAL A 57 6.35 -12.78 12.88
N THR A 58 6.85 -11.87 13.70
CA THR A 58 6.08 -10.73 14.23
C THR A 58 5.68 -9.79 13.09
N LEU A 59 6.58 -9.54 12.12
CA LEU A 59 6.24 -8.78 10.93
C LEU A 59 5.16 -9.46 10.09
N ALA A 60 5.23 -10.77 9.89
CA ALA A 60 4.19 -11.51 9.17
C ALA A 60 2.85 -11.48 9.92
N ASN A 61 2.84 -11.59 11.25
CA ASN A 61 1.63 -11.47 12.06
C ASN A 61 1.00 -10.08 11.95
N ILE A 62 1.80 -9.02 11.88
CA ILE A 62 1.29 -7.65 11.64
C ILE A 62 0.48 -7.62 10.34
N GLU A 63 1.02 -8.19 9.27
CA GLU A 63 0.37 -8.22 7.96
C GLU A 63 -0.93 -9.03 7.98
N GLN A 64 -0.94 -10.18 8.67
CA GLN A 64 -2.15 -11.00 8.81
C GLN A 64 -3.25 -10.31 9.63
N VAL A 65 -2.88 -9.60 10.69
CA VAL A 65 -3.83 -8.99 11.63
C VAL A 65 -4.38 -7.67 11.12
N PHE A 66 -3.53 -6.83 10.53
CA PHE A 66 -3.89 -5.47 10.11
C PHE A 66 -4.09 -5.33 8.59
N GLY A 67 -3.89 -6.43 7.86
CA GLY A 67 -4.17 -6.55 6.44
C GLY A 67 -3.01 -6.11 5.53
N PRO A 68 -3.16 -6.35 4.22
CA PRO A 68 -2.15 -6.02 3.22
C PRO A 68 -1.74 -4.54 3.25
N GLY A 69 -0.43 -4.29 3.33
CA GLY A 69 0.21 -3.00 3.41
C GLY A 69 0.55 -2.53 4.82
N ALA A 70 0.26 -3.32 5.86
CA ALA A 70 0.61 -2.95 7.23
C ALA A 70 2.14 -2.85 7.44
N ILE A 71 2.91 -3.71 6.77
CA ILE A 71 4.38 -3.69 6.77
C ILE A 71 5.01 -2.94 5.59
N ASP A 72 4.24 -2.19 4.79
CA ASP A 72 4.76 -1.45 3.63
C ASP A 72 5.99 -0.57 3.95
N PRO A 73 6.12 0.10 5.11
CA PRO A 73 7.36 0.83 5.43
C PRO A 73 8.62 -0.04 5.42
N TYR A 74 8.52 -1.31 5.83
CA TYR A 74 9.63 -2.27 5.75
C TYR A 74 9.86 -2.74 4.31
N LEU A 75 8.79 -3.02 3.56
CA LEU A 75 8.89 -3.48 2.17
C LEU A 75 9.41 -2.40 1.22
N ALA A 76 9.13 -1.13 1.52
CA ALA A 76 9.63 0.02 0.77
C ALA A 76 11.16 0.12 0.80
N LEU A 77 11.85 -0.53 1.75
CA LEU A 77 13.31 -0.64 1.77
C LEU A 77 13.88 -1.40 0.57
N ALA A 78 13.03 -2.18 -0.12
CA ALA A 78 13.33 -2.89 -1.35
C ALA A 78 12.47 -2.41 -2.54
N ASP A 79 11.90 -1.20 -2.45
CA ASP A 79 11.04 -0.59 -3.47
C ASP A 79 9.82 -1.46 -3.85
N VAL A 80 9.29 -2.23 -2.89
CA VAL A 80 8.10 -3.07 -3.06
C VAL A 80 7.03 -2.77 -2.01
N ARG A 81 5.83 -3.32 -2.21
CA ARG A 81 4.68 -3.20 -1.30
C ARG A 81 3.95 -4.52 -1.21
N ALA A 82 3.25 -4.75 -0.11
CA ALA A 82 2.43 -5.94 0.03
C ALA A 82 1.15 -5.81 -0.81
N VAL A 83 0.80 -6.93 -1.46
CA VAL A 83 -0.46 -7.16 -2.16
C VAL A 83 -1.06 -8.46 -1.60
N PRO A 84 -2.38 -8.53 -1.39
CA PRO A 84 -3.02 -9.79 -1.02
C PRO A 84 -2.77 -10.85 -2.10
N LEU A 85 -2.39 -12.07 -1.68
CA LEU A 85 -2.25 -13.22 -2.58
C LEU A 85 -3.60 -13.90 -2.90
N ALA A 86 -4.63 -13.62 -2.10
CA ALA A 86 -5.99 -14.08 -2.30
C ALA A 86 -6.93 -12.89 -2.20
N ALA A 87 -7.96 -12.86 -3.06
CA ALA A 87 -8.96 -11.78 -3.05
C ALA A 87 -9.57 -11.63 -1.63
N PRO A 88 -9.48 -10.45 -1.00
CA PRO A 88 -9.98 -10.24 0.36
C PRO A 88 -11.51 -10.31 0.47
N VAL A 89 -12.20 -10.35 -0.68
CA VAL A 89 -13.65 -10.42 -0.79
C VAL A 89 -13.98 -11.36 -1.95
N SER A 90 -14.97 -12.21 -1.77
CA SER A 90 -15.62 -12.92 -2.88
C SER A 90 -16.01 -11.88 -3.94
N VAL A 91 -15.36 -11.88 -5.10
CA VAL A 91 -15.63 -10.98 -6.23
C VAL A 91 -17.12 -11.01 -6.61
N GLU A 92 -17.83 -12.08 -6.26
CA GLU A 92 -19.28 -12.24 -6.35
C GLU A 92 -20.13 -11.20 -5.58
N ARG A 93 -19.58 -10.52 -4.55
CA ARG A 93 -20.32 -9.53 -3.73
C ARG A 93 -19.99 -8.07 -4.03
N LEU A 94 -18.91 -7.80 -4.76
CA LEU A 94 -18.56 -6.46 -5.22
C LEU A 94 -18.92 -6.37 -6.70
N HIS A 95 -19.68 -5.37 -7.12
CA HIS A 95 -19.65 -4.98 -8.53
C HIS A 95 -18.28 -4.33 -8.76
N PRO A 96 -17.29 -5.02 -9.37
CA PRO A 96 -15.89 -4.55 -9.40
C PRO A 96 -15.79 -3.18 -10.06
N THR A 97 -16.59 -2.99 -11.10
CA THR A 97 -16.75 -1.72 -11.81
C THR A 97 -17.26 -0.59 -10.92
N LEU A 98 -18.17 -0.87 -9.97
CA LEU A 98 -18.76 0.16 -9.12
C LEU A 98 -17.71 0.75 -8.16
N ALA A 99 -16.95 -0.10 -7.46
CA ALA A 99 -15.90 0.36 -6.55
C ALA A 99 -14.81 1.18 -7.28
N ILE A 100 -14.43 0.76 -8.49
CA ILE A 100 -13.49 1.50 -9.33
C ILE A 100 -14.09 2.86 -9.74
N VAL A 101 -15.35 2.89 -10.17
CA VAL A 101 -16.06 4.11 -10.57
C VAL A 101 -16.23 5.07 -9.39
N GLU A 102 -16.54 4.58 -8.20
CA GLU A 102 -16.64 5.39 -6.98
C GLU A 102 -15.32 6.05 -6.64
N ALA A 103 -14.21 5.30 -6.65
CA ALA A 103 -12.88 5.87 -6.44
C ALA A 103 -12.51 6.92 -7.50
N LEU A 104 -12.83 6.65 -8.78
CA LEU A 104 -12.63 7.62 -9.86
C LEU A 104 -13.50 8.87 -9.68
N HIS A 105 -14.75 8.71 -9.27
CA HIS A 105 -15.66 9.82 -9.01
C HIS A 105 -15.13 10.70 -7.88
N ARG A 106 -14.66 10.11 -6.77
CA ARG A 106 -14.02 10.84 -5.67
C ARG A 106 -12.78 11.62 -6.12
N ILE A 107 -11.95 11.03 -6.96
CA ILE A 107 -10.80 11.73 -7.56
C ILE A 107 -11.27 12.95 -8.36
N ILE A 108 -12.29 12.78 -9.22
CA ILE A 108 -12.84 13.87 -10.03
C ILE A 108 -13.38 14.99 -9.15
N GLU A 109 -14.13 14.67 -8.08
CA GLU A 109 -14.62 15.67 -7.12
C GLU A 109 -13.47 16.50 -6.51
N LYS A 110 -12.34 15.86 -6.17
CA LYS A 110 -11.14 16.55 -5.65
C LYS A 110 -10.31 17.27 -6.70
N GLN A 111 -10.72 17.24 -7.97
CA GLN A 111 -10.11 17.99 -9.08
C GLN A 111 -11.05 19.06 -9.63
N MET A 112 -12.22 19.26 -9.01
CA MET A 112 -13.12 20.32 -9.43
C MET A 112 -12.54 21.70 -9.10
N PRO A 113 -12.74 22.73 -9.93
CA PRO A 113 -12.13 24.05 -9.74
C PRO A 113 -12.43 24.73 -8.40
N ASP A 114 -13.51 24.33 -7.74
CA ASP A 114 -13.99 24.80 -6.44
C ASP A 114 -13.50 23.93 -5.26
N SER A 115 -12.72 22.88 -5.51
CA SER A 115 -12.05 22.09 -4.48
C SER A 115 -10.88 22.84 -3.83
N GLU A 116 -10.35 22.31 -2.72
CA GLU A 116 -9.25 22.94 -1.95
C GLU A 116 -7.99 23.11 -2.82
N GLY A 117 -7.69 22.11 -3.65
CA GLY A 117 -6.58 22.14 -4.60
C GLY A 117 -6.91 22.71 -5.99
N GLY A 118 -8.16 23.09 -6.24
CA GLY A 118 -8.66 23.47 -7.56
C GLY A 118 -8.59 22.31 -8.55
N THR A 119 -7.95 22.50 -9.71
CA THR A 119 -7.78 21.42 -10.70
C THR A 119 -6.71 20.39 -10.33
N ARG A 120 -6.11 20.51 -9.13
CA ARG A 120 -5.07 19.62 -8.61
C ARG A 120 -5.59 18.93 -7.36
N ILE A 121 -5.09 17.73 -7.12
CA ILE A 121 -5.33 17.02 -5.86
C ILE A 121 -4.18 17.26 -4.89
N THR A 122 -4.52 17.68 -3.68
CA THR A 122 -3.59 17.82 -2.55
C THR A 122 -3.47 16.51 -1.75
N SER A 123 -2.39 16.38 -0.95
CA SER A 123 -2.23 15.25 -0.03
C SER A 123 -3.37 15.18 1.00
N HIS A 124 -3.89 16.33 1.44
CA HIS A 124 -5.03 16.38 2.37
C HIS A 124 -6.29 15.81 1.72
N GLU A 125 -6.59 16.20 0.48
CA GLU A 125 -7.73 15.67 -0.27
C GLU A 125 -7.61 14.16 -0.52
N LEU A 126 -6.40 13.65 -0.84
CA LEU A 126 -6.17 12.19 -0.95
C LEU A 126 -6.41 11.45 0.36
N LEU A 127 -6.03 12.04 1.49
CA LEU A 127 -6.30 11.44 2.80
C LEU A 127 -7.79 11.30 3.07
N THR A 128 -8.62 12.25 2.59
CA THR A 128 -10.08 12.18 2.78
C THR A 128 -10.76 11.07 1.98
N ILE A 129 -10.11 10.52 0.94
CA ILE A 129 -10.65 9.48 0.06
C ILE A 129 -9.80 8.20 0.09
N LEU A 130 -8.90 8.07 1.07
CA LEU A 130 -7.91 7.00 1.12
C LEU A 130 -8.54 5.60 1.23
N SER A 131 -9.69 5.48 1.89
CA SER A 131 -10.47 4.24 1.99
C SER A 131 -10.89 3.75 0.61
N GLU A 132 -11.53 4.61 -0.18
CA GLU A 132 -12.04 4.30 -1.50
C GLU A 132 -10.90 3.94 -2.46
N LEU A 133 -9.77 4.63 -2.37
CA LEU A 133 -8.57 4.29 -3.15
C LEU A 133 -8.01 2.91 -2.79
N ARG A 134 -8.05 2.52 -1.51
CA ARG A 134 -7.60 1.19 -1.05
C ARG A 134 -8.57 0.10 -1.47
N GLU A 135 -9.87 0.36 -1.42
CA GLU A 135 -10.90 -0.57 -1.89
C GLU A 135 -10.78 -0.81 -3.39
N ALA A 136 -10.68 0.26 -4.20
CA ALA A 136 -10.47 0.14 -5.64
C ALA A 136 -9.16 -0.60 -5.97
N ARG A 137 -8.08 -0.36 -5.21
CA ARG A 137 -6.86 -1.16 -5.34
C ARG A 137 -7.11 -2.63 -5.07
N GLY A 138 -7.81 -2.98 -3.98
CA GLY A 138 -8.14 -4.37 -3.66
C GLY A 138 -8.95 -5.05 -4.77
N VAL A 139 -9.83 -4.30 -5.44
CA VAL A 139 -10.57 -4.78 -6.62
C VAL A 139 -9.65 -4.97 -7.82
N PHE A 140 -8.73 -4.02 -8.11
CA PHE A 140 -7.73 -4.21 -9.17
C PHE A 140 -6.85 -5.44 -8.90
N ASP A 141 -6.37 -5.62 -7.67
CA ASP A 141 -5.57 -6.77 -7.28
C ASP A 141 -6.37 -8.08 -7.49
N ALA A 142 -7.66 -8.11 -7.17
CA ALA A 142 -8.52 -9.26 -7.43
C ALA A 142 -8.74 -9.53 -8.93
N LEU A 143 -8.92 -8.49 -9.75
CA LEU A 143 -9.03 -8.63 -11.21
C LEU A 143 -7.72 -9.10 -11.85
N ILE A 144 -6.57 -8.60 -11.36
CA ILE A 144 -5.25 -9.06 -11.77
C ILE A 144 -5.09 -10.54 -11.42
N MET A 145 -5.49 -10.97 -10.23
CA MET A 145 -5.45 -12.38 -9.83
C MET A 145 -6.32 -13.28 -10.73
N ILE A 146 -7.48 -12.78 -11.20
CA ILE A 146 -8.31 -13.51 -12.18
C ILE A 146 -7.61 -13.57 -13.55
N ALA A 147 -6.93 -12.50 -13.96
CA ALA A 147 -6.27 -12.42 -15.25
C ALA A 147 -4.91 -13.14 -15.30
N ASP A 148 -4.24 -13.24 -14.15
CA ASP A 148 -2.93 -13.88 -13.94
C ASP A 148 -3.05 -14.88 -12.76
N PRO A 149 -3.77 -16.00 -12.98
CA PRO A 149 -4.02 -16.97 -11.93
C PRO A 149 -2.71 -17.67 -11.53
N ALA A 150 -2.69 -18.23 -10.32
CA ALA A 150 -1.51 -18.92 -9.80
C ALA A 150 -0.98 -19.97 -10.79
N ILE A 151 0.34 -20.22 -10.76
CA ILE A 151 1.07 -21.11 -11.68
C ILE A 151 0.44 -22.52 -11.78
N ASP A 152 -0.26 -22.95 -10.71
CA ASP A 152 -0.84 -24.28 -10.57
C ASP A 152 -2.33 -24.34 -10.97
N SER A 153 -2.89 -23.24 -11.51
CA SER A 153 -4.31 -23.12 -11.85
C SER A 153 -4.73 -23.90 -13.10
N GLY A 154 -3.79 -24.26 -13.97
CA GLY A 154 -4.07 -24.95 -15.23
C GLY A 154 -4.68 -24.07 -16.34
N GLU A 155 -4.83 -22.76 -16.10
CA GLU A 155 -5.35 -21.81 -17.09
C GLU A 155 -4.26 -21.33 -18.08
N ILE A 156 -4.65 -21.08 -19.34
CA ILE A 156 -3.73 -20.69 -20.41
C ILE A 156 -3.53 -19.17 -20.35
N SER A 157 -2.31 -18.70 -20.09
CA SER A 157 -2.02 -17.25 -20.02
C SER A 157 -2.25 -16.57 -21.38
N PHE A 158 -3.02 -15.49 -21.41
CA PHE A 158 -3.11 -14.60 -22.56
C PHE A 158 -1.85 -13.70 -22.64
N ARG A 159 -1.23 -13.58 -23.83
CA ARG A 159 -0.07 -12.69 -24.04
C ARG A 159 -0.49 -11.40 -24.75
N ASP A 160 -0.59 -10.31 -24.00
CA ASP A 160 -0.76 -8.96 -24.54
C ASP A 160 0.61 -8.31 -24.86
N LYS A 161 0.72 -7.64 -26.00
CA LYS A 161 1.90 -6.85 -26.41
C LYS A 161 1.66 -5.39 -25.99
N GLY A 162 1.63 -5.13 -24.69
CA GLY A 162 1.16 -3.87 -24.11
C GLY A 162 1.91 -2.61 -24.61
N ARG A 163 1.17 -1.49 -24.74
CA ARG A 163 1.73 -0.13 -24.88
C ARG A 163 2.28 0.33 -23.52
N LYS A 164 3.49 0.90 -23.52
CA LYS A 164 4.13 1.41 -22.28
C LYS A 164 3.47 2.74 -21.88
N ARG A 165 3.08 2.85 -20.61
CA ARG A 165 2.63 4.11 -19.99
C ARG A 165 3.51 4.36 -18.77
N LEU A 166 4.02 5.57 -18.62
CA LEU A 166 4.91 5.94 -17.52
C LEU A 166 4.13 6.80 -16.52
N ALA A 167 4.10 6.40 -15.26
CA ALA A 167 3.62 7.26 -14.19
C ALA A 167 4.83 7.99 -13.57
N VAL A 168 4.82 9.32 -13.62
CA VAL A 168 5.83 10.18 -12.98
C VAL A 168 5.28 10.62 -11.64
N VAL A 169 5.94 10.22 -10.55
CA VAL A 169 5.54 10.59 -9.19
C VAL A 169 6.57 11.55 -8.61
N HIS A 170 6.12 12.74 -8.24
CA HIS A 170 6.92 13.75 -7.57
C HIS A 170 6.76 13.60 -6.05
N SER A 171 7.87 13.60 -5.33
CA SER A 171 7.90 13.54 -3.88
C SER A 171 8.81 14.62 -3.28
N GLN A 172 8.46 15.09 -2.08
CA GLN A 172 9.27 16.01 -1.29
C GLN A 172 9.33 15.48 0.15
N GLY A 173 10.54 15.25 0.67
CA GLY A 173 10.72 14.66 2.01
C GLY A 173 10.09 13.27 2.17
N GLY A 174 10.06 12.47 1.10
CA GLY A 174 9.43 11.13 1.10
C GLY A 174 7.90 11.12 1.06
N THR A 175 7.26 12.30 1.06
CA THR A 175 5.81 12.42 0.85
C THR A 175 5.56 12.66 -0.63
N ILE A 176 4.69 11.86 -1.24
CA ILE A 176 4.24 12.10 -2.62
C ILE A 176 3.46 13.41 -2.64
N THR A 177 3.96 14.36 -3.42
CA THR A 177 3.36 15.69 -3.59
C THR A 177 2.55 15.79 -4.87
N ARG A 178 2.85 14.95 -5.89
CA ARG A 178 2.19 14.99 -7.20
C ARG A 178 2.41 13.69 -7.99
N ALA A 179 1.50 13.36 -8.90
CA ALA A 179 1.67 12.28 -9.88
C ALA A 179 1.09 12.68 -11.25
N ASP A 180 1.79 12.36 -12.33
CA ASP A 180 1.40 12.59 -13.74
C ASP A 180 1.51 11.29 -14.55
N ILE A 181 0.65 11.09 -15.55
CA ILE A 181 0.73 9.94 -16.47
C ILE A 181 1.19 10.42 -17.84
N MET A 182 2.31 9.89 -18.31
CA MET A 182 2.86 10.13 -19.64
C MET A 182 2.65 8.92 -20.55
N HIS A 183 2.29 9.19 -21.79
CA HIS A 183 2.34 8.23 -22.87
C HIS A 183 3.76 8.26 -23.45
N SER A 184 4.43 7.12 -23.59
CA SER A 184 5.60 7.09 -24.47
C SER A 184 5.07 7.29 -25.89
N GLU A 185 5.28 8.47 -26.46
CA GLU A 185 5.12 8.65 -27.90
C GLU A 185 6.06 7.66 -28.59
N ASP A 186 5.52 6.98 -29.59
CA ASP A 186 6.21 5.97 -30.38
C ASP A 186 7.51 6.60 -30.94
N GLU A 187 8.67 6.09 -30.54
CA GLU A 187 9.94 6.40 -31.22
C GLU A 187 9.84 5.81 -32.63
N ASP A 188 9.71 6.67 -33.64
CA ASP A 188 9.90 6.37 -35.07
C ASP A 188 11.31 5.82 -35.36
#